data_AF-A0A2H0TJX3-F1
#
_entry.id   AF-A0A2H0TJX3-F1
#
_cell.length_a   1.000
_cell.length_b   1.000
_cell.length_c   1.000
_cell.angle_alpha   90.00
_cell.angle_beta   90.00
_cell.angle_gamma   90.00
#
_symmetry.space_group_name_H-M   'P 1'
#
loop_
_entity.id
_entity.type
_entity.pdbx_description
1 polymer ?
#
loop_
_entity_poly.entity_id
_entity_poly.type
_entity_poly.pdbx_seq_one_letter_code
_entity_poly.pdbx_strand_id
1 'polypeptide(L)' 'MTKEQWKWNKCKDCGTITDIDEKECPNRRWLSDNPAHELEVVELTSEEVKKAWKERRIYTKRWGDLERELSQ' A
#
# COMPACT_ATOMS: atom_id res chain seq x y z
N MET A 1 -8.95 10.94 20.73
CA MET A 1 -9.30 10.29 19.44
C MET A 1 -8.11 9.45 19.04
N THR A 2 -8.22 8.13 19.14
CA THR A 2 -7.15 7.20 18.78
C THR A 2 -6.98 7.29 17.27
N LYS A 3 -5.80 7.72 16.79
CA LYS A 3 -5.51 7.73 15.36
C LYS A 3 -5.61 6.29 14.88
N GLU A 4 -6.56 6.00 14.01
CA GLU A 4 -6.69 4.67 13.43
C GLU A 4 -5.42 4.40 12.61
N GLN A 5 -4.62 3.45 13.09
CA GLN A 5 -3.39 3.02 12.43
C GLN A 5 -3.70 1.79 11.60
N TRP A 6 -3.44 1.90 10.31
CA TRP A 6 -3.69 0.84 9.35
C TRP A 6 -2.38 0.09 9.11
N LYS A 7 -2.40 -1.23 9.29
CA LYS A 7 -1.26 -2.08 8.96
C LYS A 7 -1.29 -2.40 7.47
N TRP A 8 -0.29 -1.91 6.76
CA TRP A 8 -0.09 -2.13 5.33
C TRP A 8 1.29 -2.72 5.09
N ASN A 9 1.49 -3.36 3.94
CA ASN A 9 2.81 -3.76 3.47
C ASN A 9 3.34 -2.67 2.52
N LYS A 10 4.59 -2.23 2.70
CA LYS A 10 5.25 -1.27 1.82
C LYS A 10 6.47 -1.90 1.19
N CYS A 11 6.63 -1.72 -0.12
CA CYS A 11 7.84 -2.12 -0.81
C CYS A 11 8.98 -1.16 -0.49
N LYS A 12 10.12 -1.67 -0.04
CA LYS A 12 11.32 -0.88 0.26
C LYS A 12 11.92 -0.23 -0.99
N ASP A 13 11.84 -0.92 -2.13
CA ASP A 13 12.45 -0.48 -3.39
C ASP A 13 11.62 0.58 -4.13
N CYS A 14 10.36 0.25 -4.47
CA CYS A 14 9.51 1.12 -5.29
C CYS A 14 8.50 1.94 -4.48
N GLY A 15 8.41 1.72 -3.17
CA GLY A 15 7.53 2.48 -2.29
C GLY A 15 6.03 2.28 -2.53
N THR A 16 5.64 1.18 -3.21
CA THR A 16 4.25 0.74 -3.36
C THR A 16 3.72 0.28 -2.00
N ILE A 17 2.51 0.69 -1.65
CA ILE A 17 1.80 0.30 -0.43
C ILE A 17 0.70 -0.71 -0.84
N THR A 18 0.58 -1.83 -0.13
CA THR A 18 -0.34 -2.92 -0.47
C THR A 18 -0.90 -3.59 0.78
N ASP A 19 -2.16 -4.01 0.71
CA ASP A 19 -2.82 -4.78 1.78
C ASP A 19 -2.70 -6.29 1.55
N ILE A 20 -1.98 -6.68 0.50
CA ILE A 20 -1.78 -8.07 0.13
C ILE A 20 -0.63 -8.64 0.96
N ASP A 21 -0.90 -9.80 1.56
CA ASP A 21 0.08 -10.62 2.26
C ASP A 21 0.80 -11.55 1.28
N GLU A 22 1.58 -10.96 0.39
CA GLU A 22 2.46 -11.68 -0.54
C GLU A 22 3.92 -11.33 -0.19
N LYS A 23 4.87 -12.21 -0.51
CA LYS A 23 6.31 -11.95 -0.27
C LYS A 23 6.89 -10.92 -1.23
N GLU A 24 6.22 -10.68 -2.36
CA GLU A 24 6.73 -9.91 -3.49
C GLU A 24 5.83 -8.71 -3.78
N CYS A 25 6.45 -7.58 -4.15
CA CYS A 25 5.71 -6.39 -4.50
C CYS A 25 4.83 -6.59 -5.75
N PRO A 26 3.51 -6.30 -5.67
CA PRO A 26 2.59 -6.51 -6.79
C PRO A 26 2.76 -5.50 -7.94
N ASN A 27 3.54 -4.44 -7.73
CA ASN A 27 3.80 -3.43 -8.75
C ASN A 27 4.80 -3.95 -9.80
N ARG A 28 4.27 -4.76 -10.73
CA ARG A 28 4.96 -5.39 -11.86
C ARG A 28 5.69 -4.45 -12.81
N ARG A 29 5.46 -3.13 -12.73
CA ARG A 29 6.07 -2.16 -13.66
C ARG A 29 7.60 -2.07 -13.54
N TRP A 30 8.17 -2.57 -12.44
CA TRP A 30 9.61 -2.56 -12.15
C TRP A 30 10.21 -3.96 -11.97
N LEU A 31 9.42 -5.02 -12.14
CA LEU A 31 9.85 -6.41 -11.93
C LEU A 31 10.70 -6.98 -13.08
N SER A 32 10.95 -6.23 -14.14
CA SER A 32 11.85 -6.65 -15.22
C SER A 32 13.32 -6.64 -14.81
N ASP A 33 13.71 -5.81 -13.84
CA ASP A 33 15.11 -5.63 -13.43
C ASP A 33 15.42 -6.03 -11.98
N ASN A 34 14.40 -6.32 -11.16
CA ASN A 34 14.61 -6.64 -9.74
C ASN A 34 13.69 -7.79 -9.30
N PRO A 35 14.21 -9.02 -9.12
CA PRO A 35 13.39 -10.22 -8.99
C PRO A 35 12.70 -10.38 -7.63
N ALA A 36 13.00 -9.56 -6.61
CA ALA A 36 12.39 -9.70 -5.28
C ALA A 36 12.32 -8.36 -4.54
N HIS A 37 11.38 -7.51 -4.93
CA HIS A 37 11.03 -6.33 -4.14
C HIS A 37 10.46 -6.74 -2.78
N GLU A 38 11.21 -6.48 -1.69
CA GLU A 38 10.83 -6.86 -0.32
C GLU A 38 9.71 -5.96 0.21
N LEU A 39 8.70 -6.58 0.81
CA LEU A 39 7.61 -5.92 1.49
C LEU A 39 7.86 -5.90 3.01
N GLU A 40 7.69 -4.73 3.63
CA GLU A 40 7.73 -4.58 5.08
C GLU A 40 6.38 -4.10 5.62
N VAL A 41 6.00 -4.57 6.81
CA VAL A 41 4.81 -4.09 7.50
C VAL A 41 5.07 -2.67 7.99
N VAL A 42 4.23 -1.73 7.58
CA VAL A 42 4.21 -0.34 8.03
C VAL A 42 2.86 -0.02 8.66
N GLU A 43 2.88 0.87 9.65
CA GLU A 43 1.68 1.43 10.24
C GLU A 43 1.49 2.83 9.65
N LEU A 44 0.38 3.01 8.92
CA LEU A 44 0.04 4.28 8.28
C LEU A 44 -1.19 4.87 8.95
N THR A 45 -1.19 6.18 9.13
CA THR A 45 -2.40 6.93 9.50
C THR A 45 -3.36 6.98 8.32
N SER A 46 -4.65 7.20 8.60
CA SER A 46 -5.66 7.40 7.55
C SER A 46 -5.28 8.53 6.58
N GLU A 47 -4.62 9.60 7.04
CA GLU A 47 -4.15 10.69 6.18
C GLU A 47 -3.04 10.24 5.20
N GLU A 48 -2.09 9.43 5.68
CA GLU A 48 -1.03 8.86 4.84
C GLU A 48 -1.59 7.89 3.80
N VAL A 49 -2.57 7.07 4.18
CA VAL A 49 -3.30 6.19 3.25
C VAL A 49 -4.07 7.03 2.22
N LYS A 50 -4.80 8.07 2.63
CA LYS A 50 -5.50 9.00 1.72
C LYS A 50 -4.53 9.67 0.74
N LYS A 51 -3.34 10.07 1.20
CA LYS A 51 -2.30 10.66 0.36
C LYS A 51 -1.74 9.65 -0.65
N ALA A 52 -1.35 8.46 -0.19
CA ALA A 52 -0.82 7.41 -1.06
C ALA A 52 -1.83 6.93 -2.10
N TRP A 53 -3.12 6.88 -1.76
CA TRP A 53 -4.22 6.60 -2.68
C TRP A 53 -4.28 7.65 -3.80
N LYS A 54 -4.29 8.95 -3.45
CA LYS A 54 -4.30 10.06 -4.41
C LYS A 54 -3.07 10.06 -5.32
N GLU A 55 -1.90 9.67 -4.79
CA GLU A 55 -0.65 9.52 -5.54
C GLU A 55 -0.59 8.25 -6.40
N ARG A 56 -1.63 7.40 -6.40
CA ARG A 56 -1.66 6.09 -7.09
C ARG A 56 -0.52 5.16 -6.68
N ARG A 57 -0.14 5.21 -5.40
CA ARG A 57 0.91 4.39 -4.80
C ARG A 57 0.37 3.20 -4.01
N ILE A 58 -0.95 3.07 -3.91
CA ILE A 58 -1.60 1.91 -3.28
C ILE A 58 -1.96 0.88 -4.35
N TYR A 59 -1.60 -0.36 -4.09
CA TYR A 59 -2.10 -1.53 -4.79
C TYR A 59 -2.94 -2.34 -3.81
N THR A 60 -4.23 -2.48 -4.05
CA THR A 60 -5.10 -3.31 -3.21
C THR A 60 -5.97 -4.21 -4.09
N LYS A 61 -6.47 -5.32 -3.57
CA LYS A 61 -7.55 -6.08 -4.22
C LYS A 61 -8.94 -5.52 -3.86
N ARG A 62 -9.03 -4.64 -2.85
CA ARG A 62 -10.25 -4.09 -2.26
C ARG A 62 -10.47 -2.61 -2.60
N TRP A 63 -10.28 -2.25 -3.88
CA TRP A 63 -10.34 -0.84 -4.33
C TRP A 63 -11.61 -0.11 -3.90
N GLY A 64 -12.79 -0.74 -4.06
CA GLY A 64 -14.07 -0.11 -3.73
C GLY A 64 -14.32 0.08 -2.24
N ASP A 65 -13.87 -0.86 -1.40
CA ASP A 65 -14.00 -0.72 0.05
C ASP A 65 -13.07 0.39 0.57
N LEU A 66 -11.82 0.40 0.10
CA LEU A 66 -10.87 1.43 0.45
C LEU A 66 -11.34 2.81 -0.01
N GLU A 67 -11.86 2.94 -1.23
CA GLU A 67 -12.40 4.22 -1.72
C GLU A 67 -13.56 4.72 -0.86
N ARG A 68 -14.47 3.82 -0.46
CA ARG A 68 -15.59 4.14 0.44
C ARG A 68 -15.09 4.59 1.81
N GLU A 69 -14.16 3.87 2.41
CA GLU A 69 -13.57 4.17 3.72
C GLU A 69 -12.79 5.50 3.71
N LEU A 70 -12.08 5.81 2.62
CA LEU A 70 -11.34 7.07 2.49
C LEU A 70 -12.23 8.29 2.19
N SER A 71 -13.45 8.06 1.69
CA SER A 71 -14.43 9.13 1.36
C SER A 71 -15.33 9.53 2.53
N GLN A 72 -15.30 8.75 3.62
CA GLN A 72 -15.88 9.13 4.91
C GLN A 72 -14.94 10.05 5.70
#